data_AF-Q8NQM3-F1
#
_entry.id   AF-Q8NQM3-F1
#
_cell.length_a   1.000
_cell.length_b   1.000
_cell.length_c   1.000
_cell.angle_alpha   90.00
_cell.angle_beta   90.00
_cell.angle_gamma   90.00
#
_symmetry.space_group_name_H-M   'P 1'
#
loop_
_entity.id
_entity.type
_entity.pdbx_description
1 polymer ?
#
loop_
_entity_poly.entity_id
_entity_poly.type
_entity_poly.pdbx_seq_one_letter_code
_entity_poly.pdbx_strand_id
1 'polypeptide(L)' 'MNSPKPHDPRAAHVTNPEEIAGKVNEVLSREAETLRDEALNLEEAHRILNDALS' A
#
# COMPACT_ATOMS: atom_id res chain seq x y z
N MET A 1 2.35 16.85 -31.91
CA MET A 1 2.67 15.41 -31.99
C MET A 1 3.38 15.02 -30.70
N ASN A 2 2.62 14.80 -29.61
CA ASN A 2 3.20 14.40 -28.33
C ASN A 2 3.29 12.89 -28.30
N SER A 3 4.51 12.37 -28.42
CA SER A 3 4.76 10.94 -28.24
C SER A 3 4.53 10.58 -26.76
N PRO A 4 3.70 9.56 -26.44
CA PRO A 4 3.58 9.09 -25.08
C PRO A 4 4.90 8.46 -24.64
N LYS A 5 5.43 8.94 -23.52
CA LYS A 5 6.68 8.47 -22.91
C LYS A 5 6.54 6.99 -22.53
N PRO A 6 7.55 6.13 -22.79
CA PRO A 6 7.48 4.72 -22.42
C PRO A 6 7.30 4.59 -20.91
N HIS A 7 6.25 3.90 -20.50
CA HIS A 7 6.01 3.52 -19.11
C HIS A 7 7.05 2.46 -18.74
N ASP A 8 8.00 2.83 -17.88
CA ASP A 8 9.10 1.96 -17.46
C ASP A 8 8.56 0.90 -16.48
N PRO A 9 8.56 -0.40 -16.82
CA PRO A 9 8.00 -1.46 -15.98
C PRO A 9 8.85 -1.76 -14.73
N ARG A 10 9.98 -1.06 -14.56
CA ARG A 10 10.92 -1.23 -13.44
C ARG A 10 10.69 -0.26 -12.28
N ALA A 11 9.69 0.62 -12.34
CA ALA A 11 9.21 1.38 -11.18
C ALA A 11 8.42 0.51 -10.17
N ALA A 12 8.57 -0.82 -10.24
CA ALA A 12 7.92 -1.81 -9.41
C ALA A 12 8.51 -1.95 -7.99
N HIS A 13 9.30 -0.98 -7.53
CA HIS A 13 9.56 -0.82 -6.11
C HIS A 13 8.66 0.29 -5.62
N VAL A 14 7.66 -0.09 -4.82
CA VAL A 14 6.72 0.81 -4.16
C VAL A 14 7.50 1.67 -3.16
N THR A 15 8.17 2.71 -3.64
CA THR A 15 8.90 3.70 -2.83
C THR A 15 8.20 5.06 -2.80
N ASN A 16 7.06 5.20 -3.48
CA ASN A 16 6.28 6.42 -3.40
C ASN A 16 5.50 6.46 -2.07
N PRO A 17 5.80 7.40 -1.15
CA PRO A 17 5.13 7.48 0.14
C PRO A 17 3.61 7.66 0.02
N GLU A 18 3.14 8.36 -1.02
CA GLU A 18 1.70 8.58 -1.24
C GLU A 18 0.96 7.28 -1.58
N GLU A 19 1.58 6.39 -2.37
CA GLU A 19 0.99 5.10 -2.72
C GLU A 19 0.98 4.14 -1.52
N ILE A 20 2.01 4.18 -0.68
CA ILE A 20 2.08 3.40 0.56
C ILE A 20 1.00 3.89 1.52
N ALA A 21 0.88 5.21 1.70
CA ALA A 21 -0.16 5.80 2.53
C ALA A 21 -1.57 5.43 2.05
N GLY A 22 -1.80 5.45 0.73
CA GLY A 22 -3.05 5.00 0.12
C GLY A 22 -3.39 3.55 0.47
N LYS A 23 -2.45 2.63 0.28
CA LYS A 23 -2.62 1.19 0.59
C LYS A 23 -2.88 0.94 2.08
N VAL A 24 -2.12 1.60 2.95
CA VAL A 24 -2.32 1.50 4.40
C VAL A 24 -3.72 2.01 4.79
N ASN A 25 -4.12 3.16 4.26
CA ASN A 25 -5.43 3.73 4.56
C ASN A 25 -6.57 2.86 4.03
N GLU A 26 -6.39 2.21 2.88
CA GLU A 26 -7.35 1.24 2.36
C GLU A 26 -7.54 0.06 3.32
N VAL A 27 -6.46 -0.52 3.84
CA VAL A 27 -6.52 -1.62 4.82
C VAL A 27 -7.20 -1.16 6.12
N LEU A 28 -6.83 0.02 6.63
CA LEU A 28 -7.39 0.56 7.87
C LEU A 28 -8.84 1.03 7.74
N SER A 29 -9.34 1.24 6.52
CA SER A 29 -10.73 1.61 6.27
C SER A 29 -11.68 0.42 6.16
N ARG A 30 -11.15 -0.82 6.19
CA ARG A 30 -11.98 -2.04 6.15
C ARG A 30 -12.80 -2.13 7.43
N GLU A 31 -14.10 -2.42 7.28
CA GLU A 31 -14.95 -2.70 8.45
C GLU A 31 -14.49 -4.01 9.12
N ALA A 32 -14.25 -3.95 10.43
CA ALA A 32 -13.94 -5.10 11.26
C ALA A 32 -15.14 -5.42 12.16
N GLU A 33 -15.72 -6.60 12.01
CA GLU A 33 -16.84 -7.05 12.84
C GLU A 33 -16.37 -7.51 14.23
N THR A 34 -15.11 -7.94 14.34
CA THR A 34 -14.51 -8.38 15.59
C THR A 34 -13.14 -7.76 15.83
N LEU A 35 -12.69 -7.75 17.10
CA LEU A 35 -11.32 -7.33 17.45
C LEU A 35 -10.23 -8.17 16.77
N ARG A 36 -10.56 -9.42 16.39
CA ARG A 36 -9.63 -10.27 15.65
C ARG A 36 -9.45 -9.77 14.22
N ASP A 37 -10.52 -9.36 13.58
CA ASP A 37 -10.49 -8.83 12.22
C ASP A 37 -9.74 -7.49 12.19
N GLU A 38 -9.93 -6.66 13.21
CA GLU A 38 -9.16 -5.43 13.40
C GLU A 38 -7.66 -5.72 13.57
N ALA A 39 -7.30 -6.72 14.38
CA ALA A 39 -5.90 -7.11 14.55
C ALA A 39 -5.26 -7.61 13.23
N LEU A 40 -6.02 -8.31 12.39
CA LEU A 40 -5.56 -8.76 11.08
C LEU A 40 -5.35 -7.57 10.12
N ASN A 41 -6.27 -6.60 10.10
CA ASN A 41 -6.12 -5.37 9.32
C ASN A 41 -4.88 -4.58 9.76
N LEU A 42 -4.64 -4.44 11.07
CA LEU A 42 -3.45 -3.78 11.61
C LEU A 42 -2.15 -4.51 11.25
N GLU A 43 -2.14 -5.84 11.30
CA GLU A 43 -0.97 -6.65 10.92
C GLU A 43 -0.65 -6.51 9.43
N GLU A 44 -1.67 -6.45 8.57
CA GLU A 44 -1.50 -6.22 7.13
C GLU A 44 -0.98 -4.80 6.84
N ALA A 45 -1.54 -3.78 7.49
CA ALA A 45 -1.04 -2.40 7.39
C ALA A 45 0.43 -2.29 7.84
N HIS A 46 0.79 -2.95 8.94
CA HIS A 46 2.17 -3.01 9.42
C HIS A 46 3.10 -3.70 8.41
N ARG A 47 2.68 -4.81 7.81
CA ARG A 47 3.47 -5.51 6.77
C ARG A 47 3.74 -4.60 5.57
N ILE A 48 2.74 -3.88 5.08
CA ILE A 48 2.89 -2.93 3.96
C ILE A 48 3.94 -1.84 4.28
N LEU A 49 3.90 -1.30 5.49
CA LEU A 49 4.88 -0.31 5.95
C LEU A 49 6.29 -0.92 6.08
N ASN A 50 6.38 -2.12 6.65
CA ASN A 50 7.66 -2.79 6.86
C ASN A 50 8.33 -3.18 5.54
N ASP A 51 7.56 -3.65 4.56
CA ASP A 51 8.06 -3.97 3.23
C ASP A 51 8.58 -2.72 2.49
N ALA A 52 8.00 -1.54 2.75
CA ALA A 52 8.47 -0.28 2.20
C ALA A 52 9.76 0.26 2.86
N LEU A 53 10.09 -0.23 4.06
CA LEU A 53 11.31 0.14 4.79
C LEU A 53 12.48 -0.81 4.54
N SER A 54 12.21 -1.97 3.92
CA SER A 54 13.20 -3.02 3.63
C SER A 54 13.90 -2.80 2.30
#